data_AF-S9R316-F1
#
_entry.id   AF-S9R316-F1
#
_cell.length_a   1.000
_cell.length_b   1.000
_cell.length_c   1.000
_cell.angle_alpha   90.00
_cell.angle_beta   90.00
_cell.angle_gamma   90.00
#
_symmetry.space_group_name_H-M   'P 1'
#
loop_
_entity.id
_entity.type
_entity.pdbx_description
1 polymer ?
#
loop_
_entity_poly.entity_id
_entity_poly.type
_entity_poly.pdbx_seq_one_letter_code
_entity_poly.pdbx_strand_id
1 'polypeptide(L)'
;MTRLILFNKPHGVLTQFTDRSSPSPRPTLSGFGLPQGVYPAGRLDRDSEGLLLLTDDGMLQARIADPRHKMEKTYLVQVEGAPDDEALAPLRRGGRSQ
;
A
#
# COMPACT_ATOMS: atom_id res chain seq x y z
N MET A 1 1.86 8.08 -23.73
CA MET A 1 2.65 8.61 -22.61
C MET A 1 2.24 7.85 -21.37
N THR A 2 3.19 7.28 -20.63
CA THR A 2 2.90 6.58 -19.36
C THR A 2 2.41 7.56 -18.31
N ARG A 3 1.31 7.22 -17.62
CA ARG A 3 0.79 8.00 -16.49
C ARG A 3 1.22 7.33 -15.19
N LEU A 4 1.80 8.11 -14.29
CA LEU A 4 2.08 7.70 -12.91
C LEU A 4 1.39 8.68 -11.96
N ILE A 5 0.57 8.14 -11.07
CA ILE A 5 -0.23 8.90 -10.10
C ILE A 5 0.27 8.57 -8.70
N LEU A 6 0.48 9.61 -7.91
CA LEU A 6 0.74 9.51 -6.49
C LEU A 6 -0.58 9.80 -5.77
N PHE A 7 -1.15 8.78 -5.14
CA PHE A 7 -2.42 8.89 -4.44
C PHE A 7 -2.20 8.65 -2.95
N ASN A 8 -2.60 9.60 -2.11
CA ASN A 8 -2.63 9.38 -0.66
C ASN A 8 -3.90 8.59 -0.32
N LYS A 9 -3.79 7.27 -0.25
CA LYS A 9 -4.90 6.36 0.04
C LYS A 9 -5.36 6.56 1.50
N PRO A 10 -6.65 6.90 1.73
CA PRO A 10 -7.17 6.99 3.10
C PRO A 10 -7.25 5.64 3.80
N HIS A 11 -7.23 5.69 5.14
CA HIS A 11 -7.56 4.55 6.00
C HIS A 11 -8.99 4.03 5.72
N GLY A 12 -9.20 2.72 5.85
CA GLY A 12 -10.50 2.06 5.67
C GLY A 12 -10.87 1.72 4.22
N VAL A 13 -10.06 2.14 3.24
CA VAL A 13 -10.30 1.92 1.81
C VAL A 13 -9.58 0.66 1.33
N LEU A 14 -10.21 -0.14 0.47
CA LEU A 14 -9.54 -1.27 -0.19
C LEU A 14 -8.64 -0.81 -1.34
N THR A 15 -7.45 -1.42 -1.48
CA THR A 15 -6.55 -1.22 -2.64
C THR A 15 -7.03 -2.02 -3.86
N GLN A 16 -8.25 -1.76 -4.30
CA GLN A 16 -8.89 -2.32 -5.50
C GLN A 16 -10.04 -1.41 -5.95
N PHE A 17 -10.56 -1.60 -7.17
CA PHE A 17 -11.67 -0.80 -7.71
C PHE A 17 -13.05 -1.46 -7.56
N THR A 18 -13.10 -2.74 -7.17
CA THR A 18 -14.36 -3.50 -7.00
C THR A 18 -14.29 -4.33 -5.74
N ASP A 19 -15.33 -4.31 -4.90
CA ASP A 19 -15.45 -5.17 -3.72
C ASP A 19 -16.33 -6.40 -4.03
N ARG A 20 -15.70 -7.50 -4.44
CA ARG A 20 -16.41 -8.73 -4.84
C ARG A 20 -16.52 -9.79 -3.73
N SER A 21 -15.92 -9.53 -2.56
CA SER A 21 -15.61 -10.59 -1.59
C SER A 21 -16.26 -10.40 -0.22
N SER A 22 -17.17 -9.43 -0.07
CA SER A 22 -17.82 -9.13 1.21
C SER A 22 -19.33 -9.00 1.04
N PRO A 23 -20.15 -9.54 1.97
CA PRO A 23 -21.60 -9.33 1.98
C PRO A 23 -21.98 -7.88 2.33
N SER A 24 -21.06 -7.12 2.95
CA SER A 24 -21.22 -5.69 3.20
C SER A 24 -20.27 -4.86 2.32
N PRO A 25 -20.76 -3.78 1.67
CA PRO A 25 -19.92 -2.95 0.82
C PRO A 25 -18.81 -2.24 1.61
N ARG A 26 -17.57 -2.31 1.14
CA ARG A 26 -16.44 -1.55 1.69
C ARG A 26 -16.01 -0.44 0.73
N PRO A 27 -15.51 0.71 1.23
CA PRO A 27 -14.94 1.75 0.38
C PRO A 27 -13.79 1.22 -0.48
N THR A 28 -13.71 1.66 -1.73
CA THR A 28 -12.69 1.23 -2.70
C THR A 28 -12.11 2.42 -3.44
N LEU A 29 -11.05 2.20 -4.25
CA LEU A 29 -10.41 3.25 -5.05
C LEU A 29 -11.37 3.94 -6.05
N SER A 30 -12.48 3.28 -6.41
CA SER A 30 -13.48 3.86 -7.34
C SER A 30 -14.18 5.10 -6.79
N GLY A 31 -14.18 5.32 -5.47
CA GLY A 31 -14.80 6.47 -4.83
C GLY A 31 -14.02 7.79 -4.96
N PHE A 32 -12.81 7.77 -5.55
CA PHE A 32 -11.86 8.89 -5.48
C PHE A 32 -11.63 9.62 -6.82
N GLY A 33 -12.46 9.36 -7.83
CA GLY A 33 -12.36 10.04 -9.13
C GLY A 33 -11.03 9.80 -9.86
N LEU A 34 -10.37 8.67 -9.59
CA LEU A 34 -9.12 8.31 -10.24
C LEU A 34 -9.36 8.07 -11.75
N PRO A 35 -8.39 8.40 -12.62
CA PRO A 35 -8.52 8.17 -14.06
C PRO A 35 -8.83 6.71 -14.39
N GLN A 36 -9.63 6.48 -15.43
CA GLN A 36 -9.86 5.13 -15.94
C GLN A 36 -8.57 4.51 -16.49
N GLY A 37 -8.48 3.18 -16.42
CA GLY A 37 -7.35 2.43 -17.00
C GLY A 37 -6.06 2.44 -16.19
N VAL A 38 -6.05 3.03 -14.99
CA VAL A 38 -4.91 2.95 -14.07
C VAL A 38 -5.12 1.86 -13.03
N TYR A 39 -4.04 1.23 -12.62
CA TYR A 39 -4.03 0.14 -11.64
C TYR A 39 -3.02 0.43 -10.53
N PRO A 40 -3.29 -0.01 -9.29
CA PRO A 40 -2.35 0.16 -8.21
C PRO A 40 -1.06 -0.64 -8.48
N ALA A 41 0.08 0.02 -8.28
CA ALA A 41 1.41 -0.55 -8.36
C ALA A 41 1.87 -0.92 -6.94
N GLY A 42 1.41 -2.08 -6.46
CA GLY A 42 1.56 -2.52 -5.09
C GLY A 42 0.23 -2.49 -4.32
N ARG A 43 0.31 -2.76 -3.01
CA ARG A 43 -0.87 -2.84 -2.13
C ARG A 43 -0.57 -2.17 -0.80
N LEU A 44 -1.53 -1.37 -0.33
CA LEU A 44 -1.68 -1.04 1.08
C LEU A 44 -2.87 -1.83 1.63
N ASP A 45 -2.77 -2.26 2.88
CA ASP A 45 -3.88 -2.93 3.54
C ASP A 45 -5.03 -1.95 3.79
N ARG A 46 -6.21 -2.49 4.12
CA ARG A 46 -7.42 -1.67 4.29
C ARG A 46 -7.25 -0.67 5.44
N ASP A 47 -6.66 -1.15 6.52
CA ASP A 47 -6.31 -0.45 7.76
C ASP A 47 -4.98 0.31 7.66
N SER A 48 -4.33 0.32 6.50
CA SER A 48 -3.21 1.20 6.22
C SER A 48 -3.66 2.43 5.42
N GLU A 49 -2.92 3.52 5.57
CA GLU A 49 -3.06 4.75 4.79
C GLU A 49 -1.71 5.22 4.27
N GLY A 50 -1.72 6.16 3.32
CA GLY A 50 -0.51 6.78 2.80
C GLY A 50 -0.32 6.62 1.30
N LEU A 51 0.93 6.75 0.86
CA LEU A 51 1.29 6.79 -0.55
C LEU A 51 1.01 5.45 -1.25
N LEU A 52 0.10 5.49 -2.24
CA LEU A 52 -0.18 4.42 -3.19
C LEU A 52 0.11 4.94 -4.61
N LEU A 53 0.94 4.23 -5.35
CA LEU A 53 1.21 4.54 -6.75
C LEU A 53 0.17 3.86 -7.65
N LEU A 54 -0.32 4.56 -8.67
CA LEU A 54 -1.14 3.98 -9.74
C LEU A 54 -0.56 4.31 -11.10
N THR A 55 -0.67 3.38 -12.04
CA THR A 55 -0.17 3.58 -13.41
C THR A 55 -1.01 2.82 -14.44
N ASP A 56 -1.01 3.32 -15.67
CA ASP A 56 -1.57 2.64 -16.85
C ASP A 56 -0.55 1.72 -17.55
N ASP A 57 0.71 1.72 -17.10
CA ASP A 57 1.79 0.91 -17.66
C ASP A 57 2.02 -0.37 -16.84
N GLY A 58 1.63 -1.51 -17.41
CA GLY A 58 1.76 -2.81 -16.75
C GLY A 58 3.21 -3.23 -16.46
N MET A 59 4.20 -2.78 -17.25
CA MET A 59 5.61 -3.08 -16.98
C MET A 59 6.10 -2.29 -15.77
N LEU A 60 5.73 -1.01 -15.69
CA LEU A 60 6.06 -0.17 -14.54
C LEU A 60 5.34 -0.66 -13.28
N GLN A 61 4.07 -1.04 -13.40
CA GLN A 61 3.30 -1.63 -12.31
C GLN A 61 4.00 -2.88 -11.75
N ALA A 62 4.38 -3.82 -12.62
CA ALA A 62 5.07 -5.04 -12.24
C ALA A 62 6.43 -4.73 -11.59
N ARG A 63 7.19 -3.80 -12.15
CA ARG A 63 8.50 -3.41 -11.61
C ARG A 63 8.42 -2.80 -10.21
N ILE A 64 7.38 -2.02 -9.92
CA ILE A 64 7.17 -1.43 -8.58
C ILE A 64 6.69 -2.49 -7.58
N ALA A 65 5.79 -3.38 -8.01
CA ALA A 65 5.15 -4.36 -7.15
C ALA A 65 5.99 -5.61 -6.87
N ASP A 66 6.91 -5.98 -7.77
CA ASP A 66 7.72 -7.20 -7.64
C ASP A 66 8.73 -7.08 -6.48
N PRO A 67 8.66 -7.94 -5.45
CA PRO A 67 9.59 -7.94 -4.32
C PRO A 67 11.06 -8.09 -4.72
N ARG A 68 11.36 -8.68 -5.89
CA ARG A 68 12.73 -8.88 -6.39
C ARG A 68 13.47 -7.58 -6.62
N HIS A 69 12.75 -6.50 -6.92
CA HIS A 69 13.35 -5.18 -7.15
C HIS A 69 13.73 -4.45 -5.86
N LYS A 70 13.32 -4.97 -4.68
CA LYS A 70 13.69 -4.45 -3.35
C LYS A 70 13.57 -2.93 -3.22
N MET A 71 12.58 -2.32 -3.89
CA MET A 71 12.38 -0.89 -3.80
C MET A 71 12.03 -0.52 -2.36
N GLU A 72 12.82 0.41 -1.81
CA GLU A 72 12.66 0.90 -0.45
C GLU A 72 11.26 1.48 -0.26
N LYS A 73 10.69 1.21 0.92
CA LYS A 73 9.39 1.74 1.34
C LYS A 73 9.57 2.23 2.76
N THR A 74 9.22 3.49 2.99
CA THR A 74 9.29 4.11 4.30
C THR A 74 7.89 4.17 4.88
N TYR A 75 7.74 3.70 6.12
CA TYR A 75 6.48 3.68 6.84
C TYR A 75 6.62 4.46 8.14
N LEU A 76 5.61 5.26 8.46
CA LEU A 76 5.39 5.73 9.82
C LEU A 76 4.43 4.75 10.50
N VAL A 77 4.85 4.17 11.62
CA VAL A 77 4.06 3.18 12.35
C VAL A 77 3.77 3.70 13.74
N GLN A 78 2.51 3.64 14.14
CA GLN A 78 2.09 3.88 15.52
C GLN A 78 2.06 2.55 16.27
N VAL A 79 2.67 2.52 17.44
CA VAL A 79 2.72 1.35 18.32
C VAL A 79 2.14 1.68 19.69
N GLU A 80 1.73 0.65 20.42
CA GLU A 80 1.39 0.79 21.83
C GLU A 80 2.68 0.88 22.67
N GLY A 81 2.70 1.79 23.64
CA GLY A 81 3.86 2.02 24.51
C GLY A 81 4.98 2.82 23.85
N ALA A 82 6.17 2.79 24.47
CA ALA A 82 7.37 3.47 24.00
C ALA A 82 8.50 2.44 23.87
N PRO A 83 8.75 1.87 22.68
CA PRO A 83 9.78 0.86 22.49
C PRO A 83 11.17 1.47 22.71
N ASP A 84 12.01 0.76 23.46
CA ASP A 84 13.42 1.09 23.62
C ASP A 84 14.29 0.42 22.55
N ASP A 85 15.60 0.68 22.60
CA ASP A 85 16.53 0.11 21.62
C ASP A 85 16.62 -1.42 21.70
N GLU A 86 16.38 -2.02 22.87
CA GLU A 86 16.39 -3.48 23.03
C GLU A 86 15.18 -4.11 22.32
N ALA A 87 13.99 -3.51 22.47
CA ALA A 87 12.77 -3.91 21.77
C ALA A 87 12.89 -3.77 20.23
N LEU A 88 13.62 -2.76 19.74
CA LEU A 88 13.80 -2.53 18.30
C LEU A 88 14.90 -3.40 17.66
N ALA A 89 15.85 -3.90 18.45
CA ALA A 89 17.01 -4.64 17.93
C ALA A 89 16.65 -5.90 17.11
N PRO A 90 15.65 -6.72 17.49
CA PRO A 90 15.21 -7.85 16.67
C PRO A 90 14.68 -7.42 15.29
N LEU A 91 13.86 -6.35 15.23
CA LEU A 91 13.27 -5.86 13.99
C LEU A 91 14.36 -5.36 13.02
N ARG A 92 15.38 -4.67 13.53
CA ARG A 92 16.54 -4.19 12.75
C ARG A 92 17.36 -5.33 12.12
N ARG A 93 17.35 -6.53 12.72
CA ARG A 93 18.09 -7.71 12.23
C ARG A 93 17.23 -8.66 11.37
N GLY A 94 16.00 -8.27 11.02
CA GLY A 94 15.08 -9.12 10.26
C GLY A 94 14.41 -10.22 11.10
N GLY A 95 14.38 -10.05 12.44
CA GLY A 95 13.56 -10.87 13.31
C GLY A 95 12.08 -10.68 13.01
N ARG A 96 11.30 -11.76 13.12
CA ARG A 96 9.83 -11.67 13.00
C ARG A 96 9.28 -11.05 14.27
N SER A 97 8.35 -10.09 14.15
CA SER A 97 7.48 -9.75 15.27
C SER A 97 6.72 -11.01 15.66
N GLN A 98 6.79 -11.42 16.93
CA GLN A 98 5.88 -12.42 17.48
C GLN A 98 4.52 -11.78 17.74
#